data_AF-A0A1T1BDD1-F1
#
_entry.id   AF-A0A1T1BDD1-F1
#
_cell.length_a   1.000
_cell.length_b   1.000
_cell.length_c   1.000
_cell.angle_alpha   90.00
_cell.angle_beta   90.00
_cell.angle_gamma   90.00
#
_symmetry.space_group_name_H-M   'P 1'
#
loop_
_entity.id
_entity.type
_entity.pdbx_description
1 polymer ?
#
loop_
_entity_poly.entity_id
_entity_poly.type
_entity_poly.pdbx_seq_one_letter_code
_entity_poly.pdbx_strand_id
1 'polypeptide(L)'
;MPRAWTRLEDPHAARLALNPAYTDLLRLLMIREWTAAPLAAAAGQALNAAHHRLGRLLAAGLVRVTRLEARRGRPLRHYRAVSDALLIPYHLTPLGSLEDLISLHEDTFSDRFRQAVVHAGVPLVRREEDIAVRLYRHAGSVVLDVTPTAEHFDMHDLLRPEAPALTVEWGTLHLTREDAKALQRDLHDLLGRYAARGGPHPHLYRVNLAPDTGE
;
A
#
# COMPACT_ATOMS: atom_id res chain seq x y z
N MET A 1 -9.76 -21.24 -4.56
CA MET A 1 -11.13 -21.05 -5.06
C MET A 1 -11.27 -19.65 -5.64
N PRO A 2 -12.00 -19.47 -6.75
CA PRO A 2 -12.27 -18.14 -7.29
C PRO A 2 -13.03 -17.30 -6.27
N ARG A 3 -12.66 -16.03 -6.11
CA ARG A 3 -13.35 -15.11 -5.21
C ARG A 3 -14.74 -14.79 -5.77
N ALA A 4 -15.77 -14.88 -4.94
CA ALA A 4 -17.10 -14.40 -5.29
C ALA A 4 -17.12 -12.87 -5.19
N TRP A 5 -17.15 -12.18 -6.32
CA TRP A 5 -17.11 -10.72 -6.38
C TRP A 5 -18.50 -10.13 -6.21
N THR A 6 -18.63 -9.12 -5.35
CA THR A 6 -19.80 -8.25 -5.27
C THR A 6 -19.54 -6.97 -6.04
N ARG A 7 -20.26 -6.77 -7.14
CA ARG A 7 -20.13 -5.57 -7.97
C ARG A 7 -20.89 -4.42 -7.32
N LEU A 8 -20.24 -3.27 -7.17
CA LEU A 8 -20.91 -2.04 -6.77
C LEU A 8 -21.65 -1.42 -7.96
N GLU A 9 -22.88 -0.97 -7.71
CA GLU A 9 -23.73 -0.30 -8.70
C GLU A 9 -24.02 1.15 -8.33
N ASP A 10 -23.77 1.54 -7.08
CA ASP A 10 -24.02 2.88 -6.56
C ASP A 10 -22.72 3.72 -6.55
N PRO A 11 -22.66 4.86 -7.26
CA PRO A 11 -21.54 5.80 -7.21
C PRO A 11 -21.21 6.27 -5.79
N HIS A 12 -22.21 6.36 -4.92
CA HIS A 12 -22.01 6.77 -3.55
C HIS A 12 -21.25 5.72 -2.73
N ALA A 13 -21.65 4.46 -2.86
CA ALA A 13 -20.92 3.34 -2.28
C ALA A 13 -19.49 3.24 -2.84
N ALA A 14 -19.31 3.44 -4.15
CA ALA A 14 -17.99 3.48 -4.78
C ALA A 14 -17.10 4.58 -4.17
N ARG A 15 -17.61 5.81 -4.03
CA ARG A 15 -16.86 6.90 -3.39
C ARG A 15 -16.44 6.59 -1.95
N LEU A 16 -17.31 5.97 -1.15
CA LEU A 16 -16.97 5.58 0.21
C LEU A 16 -15.94 4.44 0.23
N ALA A 17 -16.07 3.45 -0.64
CA ALA A 17 -15.16 2.31 -0.73
C ALA A 17 -13.75 2.70 -1.19
N LEU A 18 -13.58 3.85 -1.85
CA LEU A 18 -12.30 4.39 -2.30
C LEU A 18 -11.75 5.50 -1.39
N ASN A 19 -12.55 6.00 -0.45
CA ASN A 19 -12.07 7.04 0.46
C ASN A 19 -11.19 6.43 1.56
N PRO A 20 -9.96 6.89 1.79
CA PRO A 20 -9.02 6.27 2.73
C PRO A 20 -9.61 6.10 4.14
N ALA A 21 -10.29 7.12 4.66
CA ALA A 21 -10.85 7.11 6.01
C ALA A 21 -11.91 6.03 6.24
N TYR A 22 -12.61 5.62 5.17
CA TYR A 22 -13.62 4.56 5.18
C TYR A 22 -13.03 3.20 4.81
N THR A 23 -12.06 3.19 3.89
CA THR A 23 -11.37 2.00 3.41
C THR A 23 -10.66 1.26 4.54
N ASP A 24 -10.03 1.98 5.48
CA ASP A 24 -9.38 1.36 6.65
C ASP A 24 -10.35 0.52 7.48
N LEU A 25 -11.52 1.06 7.78
CA LEU A 25 -12.58 0.35 8.50
C LEU A 25 -13.12 -0.81 7.67
N LEU A 26 -13.37 -0.58 6.38
CA LEU A 26 -13.90 -1.59 5.47
C LEU A 26 -12.96 -2.79 5.36
N ARG A 27 -11.64 -2.59 5.24
CA ARG A 27 -10.63 -3.66 5.22
C ARG A 27 -10.70 -4.54 6.46
N LEU A 28 -10.81 -3.95 7.65
CA LEU A 28 -10.96 -4.71 8.90
C LEU A 28 -12.27 -5.50 8.95
N LEU A 29 -13.36 -4.91 8.45
CA LEU A 29 -14.70 -5.50 8.38
C LEU A 29 -14.84 -6.59 7.31
N MET A 30 -13.97 -6.62 6.29
CA MET A 30 -13.87 -7.70 5.30
C MET A 30 -13.15 -8.93 5.86
N ILE A 31 -12.28 -8.76 6.86
CA ILE A 31 -11.55 -9.87 7.47
C ILE A 31 -12.42 -10.62 8.48
N ARG A 32 -13.15 -9.87 9.32
CA ARG A 32 -13.98 -10.44 10.39
C ARG A 32 -15.05 -9.47 10.87
N GLU A 33 -15.90 -9.97 11.75
CA GLU A 33 -16.91 -9.15 12.43
C GLU A 33 -16.29 -8.28 13.53
N TRP A 34 -16.84 -7.09 13.72
CA TRP A 34 -16.41 -6.16 14.76
C TRP A 34 -17.58 -5.45 15.44
N THR A 35 -17.41 -5.11 16.71
CA THR A 35 -18.22 -4.07 17.36
C THR A 35 -17.51 -2.73 17.24
N ALA A 36 -18.26 -1.62 17.37
CA ALA A 36 -17.75 -0.30 17.02
C ALA A 36 -16.50 0.15 17.81
N ALA A 37 -16.43 -0.16 19.11
CA ALA A 37 -15.30 0.27 19.95
C ALA A 37 -13.99 -0.49 19.66
N PRO A 38 -13.96 -1.83 19.62
CA PRO A 38 -12.79 -2.58 19.16
C PRO A 38 -12.38 -2.23 17.73
N LEU A 39 -13.35 -1.98 16.83
CA LEU A 39 -13.04 -1.55 15.46
C LEU A 39 -12.31 -0.20 15.44
N ALA A 40 -12.82 0.78 16.20
CA ALA A 40 -12.22 2.11 16.30
C ALA A 40 -10.76 2.02 16.81
N ALA A 41 -10.54 1.23 17.86
CA ALA A 41 -9.20 1.00 18.40
C ALA A 41 -8.27 0.34 17.38
N ALA A 42 -8.74 -0.70 16.69
CA ALA A 42 -7.94 -1.39 15.67
C ALA A 42 -7.62 -0.51 14.45
N ALA A 43 -8.51 0.42 14.10
CA ALA A 43 -8.30 1.40 13.04
C ALA A 43 -7.48 2.63 13.49
N GLY A 44 -7.15 2.76 14.79
CA GLY A 44 -6.50 3.95 15.33
C GLY A 44 -7.37 5.22 15.27
N GLN A 45 -8.70 5.07 15.30
CA GLN A 45 -9.65 6.17 15.13
C GLN A 45 -10.42 6.46 16.42
N ALA A 46 -10.82 7.73 16.60
CA ALA A 46 -11.74 8.09 17.68
C ALA A 46 -13.10 7.39 17.51
N LEU A 47 -13.69 6.92 18.61
CA LEU A 47 -14.93 6.14 18.60
C LEU A 47 -16.09 6.85 17.88
N ASN A 48 -16.24 8.17 18.09
CA ASN A 48 -17.29 8.96 17.42
C ASN A 48 -17.10 9.00 15.90
N ALA A 49 -15.87 9.12 15.42
CA ALA A 49 -15.55 9.09 14.00
C ALA A 49 -15.84 7.71 13.39
N ALA A 50 -15.45 6.64 14.09
CA ALA A 50 -15.76 5.28 13.68
C ALA A 50 -17.27 5.02 13.62
N HIS A 51 -18.05 5.52 14.59
CA HIS A 51 -19.51 5.43 14.57
C HIS A 51 -20.15 6.16 13.39
N HIS A 52 -19.71 7.40 13.13
CA HIS A 52 -20.17 8.16 11.99
C HIS A 52 -19.89 7.41 10.67
N ARG A 53 -18.66 6.93 10.49
CA ARG A 53 -18.23 6.20 9.30
C ARG A 53 -18.95 4.85 9.14
N LEU A 54 -19.14 4.11 10.23
CA LEU A 54 -19.95 2.89 10.21
C LEU A 54 -21.39 3.16 9.77
N GLY A 55 -22.01 4.23 10.28
CA GLY A 55 -23.36 4.64 9.87
C GLY A 55 -23.45 4.92 8.36
N ARG A 56 -22.45 5.63 7.84
CA ARG A 56 -22.30 5.93 6.41
C ARG A 56 -22.08 4.67 5.56
N LEU A 57 -21.24 3.74 6.00
CA LEU A 57 -20.99 2.45 5.32
C LEU A 57 -22.23 1.54 5.32
N LEU A 58 -22.99 1.52 6.42
CA LEU A 58 -24.26 0.81 6.52
C LEU A 58 -25.30 1.38 5.56
N ALA A 59 -25.43 2.72 5.55
CA ALA A 59 -26.38 3.40 4.68
C ALA A 59 -26.07 3.17 3.19
N ALA A 60 -24.79 3.03 2.84
CA ALA A 60 -24.34 2.72 1.48
C ALA A 60 -24.33 1.21 1.14
N GLY A 61 -24.81 0.34 2.05
CA GLY A 61 -24.88 -1.10 1.81
C GLY A 61 -23.53 -1.82 1.74
N LEU A 62 -22.43 -1.17 2.16
CA LEU A 62 -21.09 -1.77 2.16
C LEU A 62 -20.85 -2.66 3.39
N VAL A 63 -21.59 -2.39 4.46
CA VAL A 63 -21.52 -3.08 5.76
C VAL A 63 -22.93 -3.48 6.18
N ARG A 64 -23.05 -4.56 6.94
CA ARG A 64 -24.29 -5.00 7.57
C ARG A 64 -24.10 -5.28 9.04
N VAL A 65 -25.19 -5.19 9.81
CA VAL A 65 -25.24 -5.73 11.17
C VAL A 65 -25.48 -7.23 11.05
N THR A 66 -24.56 -8.04 11.56
CA THR A 66 -24.68 -9.51 11.50
C THR A 66 -25.28 -10.09 12.78
N ARG A 67 -25.03 -9.44 13.93
CA ARG A 67 -25.54 -9.89 15.23
C ARG A 67 -25.85 -8.72 16.16
N LEU A 68 -26.85 -8.90 17.00
CA LEU A 68 -27.11 -8.08 18.18
C LEU A 68 -26.77 -8.89 19.43
N GLU A 69 -25.97 -8.30 20.31
CA GLU A 69 -25.61 -8.88 21.59
C GLU A 69 -26.30 -8.12 22.72
N ALA A 70 -27.06 -8.85 23.53
CA ALA A 70 -27.79 -8.26 24.64
C ALA A 70 -26.82 -7.76 25.71
N ARG A 71 -27.04 -6.53 26.17
CA ARG A 71 -26.34 -5.94 27.31
C ARG A 71 -27.32 -5.09 28.10
N ARG A 72 -27.04 -4.83 29.38
CA ARG A 72 -27.88 -3.95 30.21
C ARG A 72 -27.94 -2.56 29.56
N GLY A 73 -29.10 -2.19 29.02
CA GLY A 73 -29.29 -0.99 28.20
C GLY A 73 -29.39 -1.29 26.69
N ARG A 74 -28.71 -0.50 25.85
CA ARG A 74 -28.81 -0.60 24.38
C ARG A 74 -28.05 -1.83 23.85
N PRO A 75 -28.64 -2.72 23.03
CA PRO A 75 -27.91 -3.86 22.46
C PRO A 75 -26.65 -3.47 21.68
N LEU A 76 -25.60 -4.29 21.77
CA LEU A 76 -24.35 -4.10 21.06
C LEU A 76 -24.45 -4.70 19.65
N ARG A 77 -24.11 -3.91 18.63
CA ARG A 77 -24.16 -4.32 17.22
C ARG A 77 -22.80 -4.85 16.77
N HIS A 78 -22.81 -6.01 16.13
CA HIS A 78 -21.68 -6.59 15.40
C HIS A 78 -21.85 -6.28 13.91
N TYR A 79 -20.80 -5.78 13.29
CA TYR A 79 -20.76 -5.31 11.92
C TYR A 79 -19.79 -6.15 11.10
N ARG A 80 -20.12 -6.40 9.83
CA ARG A 80 -19.23 -7.03 8.85
C ARG A 80 -19.46 -6.39 7.48
N ALA A 81 -18.43 -6.38 6.63
CA ALA A 81 -18.61 -6.07 5.23
C ALA A 81 -19.63 -7.04 4.59
N VAL A 82 -20.36 -6.57 3.58
CA VAL A 82 -21.33 -7.41 2.86
C VAL A 82 -20.64 -8.49 2.02
N SER A 83 -19.36 -8.29 1.68
CA SER A 83 -18.55 -9.21 0.91
C SER A 83 -17.07 -9.10 1.28
N ASP A 84 -16.34 -10.20 1.10
CA ASP A 84 -14.90 -10.26 1.25
C ASP A 84 -14.16 -9.89 -0.07
N ALA A 85 -14.90 -9.60 -1.16
CA ALA A 85 -14.36 -9.14 -2.44
C ALA A 85 -15.34 -8.19 -3.15
N LEU A 86 -14.96 -6.91 -3.28
CA LEU A 86 -15.75 -5.88 -3.96
C LEU A 86 -15.15 -5.56 -5.34
N LEU A 87 -16.00 -5.48 -6.36
CA LEU A 87 -15.64 -4.99 -7.69
C LEU A 87 -16.23 -3.59 -7.86
N ILE A 88 -15.37 -2.58 -7.99
CA ILE A 88 -15.76 -1.16 -8.14
C ILE A 88 -15.55 -0.76 -9.60
N PRO A 89 -16.62 -0.58 -10.40
CA PRO A 89 -16.49 -0.14 -11.79
C PRO A 89 -15.94 1.28 -11.88
N TYR A 90 -14.99 1.52 -12.79
CA TYR A 90 -14.33 2.83 -12.96
C TYR A 90 -15.32 3.98 -13.20
N HIS A 91 -16.37 3.78 -14.01
CA HIS A 91 -17.38 4.81 -14.30
C HIS A 91 -18.23 5.25 -13.09
N LEU A 92 -18.16 4.53 -11.96
CA LEU A 92 -18.81 4.92 -10.70
C LEU A 92 -17.87 5.68 -9.76
N THR A 93 -16.58 5.74 -10.09
CA THR A 93 -15.56 6.41 -9.28
C THR A 93 -15.51 7.90 -9.62
N PRO A 94 -15.06 8.75 -8.68
CA PRO A 94 -14.90 10.18 -8.92
C PRO A 94 -13.59 10.52 -9.67
N LEU A 95 -12.87 9.50 -10.18
CA LEU A 95 -11.57 9.64 -10.79
C LEU A 95 -11.72 10.28 -12.18
N GLY A 96 -10.84 11.23 -12.50
CA GLY A 96 -10.87 11.96 -13.77
C GLY A 96 -10.13 11.23 -14.88
N SER A 97 -9.20 10.35 -14.53
CA SER A 97 -8.33 9.63 -15.46
C SER A 97 -7.98 8.21 -14.99
N LEU A 98 -7.47 7.37 -15.91
CA LEU A 98 -6.98 6.04 -15.54
C LEU A 98 -5.68 6.14 -14.73
N GLU A 99 -4.92 7.21 -14.93
CA GLU A 99 -3.77 7.60 -14.14
C GLU A 99 -4.18 7.82 -12.67
N ASP A 100 -5.29 8.51 -12.42
CA ASP A 100 -5.82 8.69 -11.06
C ASP A 100 -6.20 7.33 -10.41
N LEU A 101 -6.65 6.35 -11.20
CA LEU A 101 -6.95 5.01 -10.72
C LEU A 101 -5.69 4.25 -10.30
N ILE A 102 -4.60 4.39 -11.06
CA ILE A 102 -3.30 3.81 -10.73
C ILE A 102 -2.77 4.47 -9.45
N SER A 103 -2.80 5.81 -9.36
CA SER A 103 -2.27 6.58 -8.24
C SER A 103 -3.04 6.38 -6.92
N LEU A 104 -4.32 6.00 -6.97
CA LEU A 104 -5.21 5.89 -5.81
C LEU A 104 -4.63 5.05 -4.64
N HIS A 105 -3.90 3.98 -4.96
CA HIS A 105 -3.23 3.15 -3.94
C HIS A 105 -1.74 3.51 -3.78
N GLU A 106 -1.16 4.14 -4.79
CA GLU A 106 0.25 4.51 -4.78
C GLU A 106 0.52 5.62 -3.78
N ASP A 107 -0.33 6.63 -3.62
CA ASP A 107 0.00 7.79 -2.78
C ASP A 107 0.20 7.41 -1.31
N THR A 108 -0.78 6.68 -0.72
CA THR A 108 -0.69 6.26 0.69
C THR A 108 0.45 5.27 0.93
N PHE A 109 0.65 4.33 0.00
CA PHE A 109 1.76 3.38 0.10
C PHE A 109 3.10 4.11 -0.07
N SER A 110 3.21 5.03 -1.03
CA SER A 110 4.43 5.78 -1.34
C SER A 110 4.81 6.70 -0.19
N ASP A 111 3.85 7.35 0.47
CA ASP A 111 4.11 8.17 1.66
C ASP A 111 4.67 7.32 2.80
N ARG A 112 4.04 6.19 3.10
CA ARG A 112 4.51 5.25 4.12
C ARG A 112 5.86 4.64 3.77
N PHE A 113 6.08 4.31 2.50
CA PHE A 113 7.34 3.78 2.00
C PHE A 113 8.46 4.81 2.12
N ARG A 114 8.22 6.07 1.70
CA ARG A 114 9.16 7.19 1.84
C ARG A 114 9.54 7.42 3.30
N GLN A 115 8.56 7.42 4.22
CA GLN A 115 8.84 7.51 5.65
C GLN A 115 9.70 6.36 6.17
N ALA A 116 9.43 5.12 5.73
CA ALA A 116 10.22 3.95 6.11
C ALA A 116 11.66 4.03 5.57
N VAL A 117 11.84 4.48 4.33
CA VAL A 117 13.15 4.73 3.72
C VAL A 117 13.94 5.77 4.51
N VAL A 118 13.33 6.92 4.83
CA VAL A 118 13.98 7.97 5.63
C VAL A 118 14.37 7.42 7.00
N HIS A 119 13.46 6.75 7.71
CA HIS A 119 13.73 6.18 9.02
C HIS A 119 14.87 5.15 8.99
N ALA A 120 14.93 4.30 7.96
CA ALA A 120 16.00 3.33 7.78
C ALA A 120 17.34 3.96 7.35
N GLY A 121 17.28 5.07 6.62
CA GLY A 121 18.46 5.79 6.10
C GLY A 121 19.11 6.75 7.09
N VAL A 122 18.35 7.37 8.01
CA VAL A 122 18.87 8.31 9.02
C VAL A 122 20.07 7.75 9.81
N PRO A 123 20.06 6.49 10.29
CA PRO A 123 21.21 5.91 10.98
C PRO A 123 22.48 5.78 10.14
N LEU A 124 22.38 5.83 8.81
CA LEU A 124 23.52 5.79 7.89
C LEU A 124 24.22 7.16 7.76
N VAL A 125 23.51 8.24 8.11
CA VAL A 125 24.02 9.61 8.05
C VAL A 125 24.93 9.85 9.25
N ARG A 126 26.18 10.23 8.98
CA ARG A 126 27.14 10.58 10.03
C ARG A 126 27.06 12.06 10.41
N ARG A 127 26.93 12.92 9.40
CA ARG A 127 26.79 14.38 9.51
C ARG A 127 25.72 14.83 8.53
N GLU A 128 24.91 15.81 8.89
CA GLU A 128 23.81 16.30 8.04
C GLU A 128 24.35 16.83 6.70
N GLU A 129 25.51 17.48 6.72
CA GLU A 129 26.19 17.97 5.52
C GLU A 129 26.77 16.87 4.62
N ASP A 130 26.80 15.61 5.07
CA ASP A 130 27.21 14.47 4.24
C ASP A 130 26.05 13.94 3.38
N ILE A 131 24.80 14.38 3.63
CA ILE A 131 23.65 14.05 2.78
C ILE A 131 23.79 14.81 1.47
N ALA A 132 23.91 14.08 0.37
CA ALA A 132 24.08 14.68 -0.95
C ALA A 132 23.20 14.01 -2.01
N VAL A 133 22.88 14.79 -3.04
CA VAL A 133 22.32 14.28 -4.29
C VAL A 133 23.46 14.18 -5.29
N ARG A 134 23.70 12.98 -5.84
CA ARG A 134 24.74 12.77 -6.86
C ARG A 134 24.10 12.65 -8.23
N LEU A 135 24.79 13.21 -9.22
CA LEU A 135 24.43 13.11 -10.62
C LEU A 135 25.65 12.63 -11.40
N TYR A 136 25.59 11.43 -11.98
CA TYR A 136 26.72 10.85 -12.70
C TYR A 136 26.27 10.00 -13.87
N ARG A 137 27.17 9.82 -14.85
CA ARG A 137 26.95 8.95 -16.00
C ARG A 137 27.29 7.52 -15.62
N HIS A 138 26.38 6.58 -15.88
CA HIS A 138 26.61 5.15 -15.67
C HIS A 138 25.90 4.35 -16.78
N ALA A 139 26.61 3.38 -17.38
CA ALA A 139 26.07 2.47 -18.40
C ALA A 139 25.25 3.12 -19.54
N GLY A 140 25.61 4.35 -19.94
CA GLY A 140 24.92 5.07 -21.02
C GLY A 140 23.74 5.93 -20.58
N SER A 141 23.33 5.90 -19.31
CA SER A 141 22.31 6.77 -18.73
C SER A 141 22.89 7.75 -17.72
N VAL A 142 22.10 8.77 -17.36
CA VAL A 142 22.38 9.66 -16.23
C VAL A 142 21.64 9.12 -15.02
N VAL A 143 22.37 8.87 -13.94
CA VAL A 143 21.82 8.39 -12.66
C VAL A 143 21.76 9.56 -11.70
N LEU A 144 20.61 9.71 -11.04
CA LEU A 144 20.40 10.60 -9.91
C LEU A 144 20.17 9.72 -8.68
N ASP A 145 21.04 9.81 -7.69
CA ASP A 145 20.87 9.12 -6.41
C ASP A 145 21.02 10.06 -5.21
N VAL A 146 20.50 9.61 -4.07
CA VAL A 146 20.68 10.29 -2.77
C VAL A 146 21.57 9.41 -1.92
N THR A 147 22.64 9.99 -1.39
CA THR A 147 23.60 9.29 -0.54
C THR A 147 23.55 9.85 0.89
N PRO A 148 23.62 8.98 1.93
CA PRO A 148 23.81 9.39 3.31
C PRO A 148 25.25 9.80 3.62
N THR A 149 26.21 9.46 2.74
CA THR A 149 27.61 9.88 2.84
C THR A 149 28.15 10.29 1.46
N ALA A 150 28.29 11.61 1.25
CA ALA A 150 28.56 12.27 -0.03
C ALA A 150 29.41 11.47 -1.04
N GLU A 151 30.61 11.04 -0.67
CA GLU A 151 31.55 10.39 -1.61
C GLU A 151 31.77 8.88 -1.33
N HIS A 152 31.43 8.40 -0.15
CA HIS A 152 31.88 7.09 0.35
C HIS A 152 30.80 6.02 0.40
N PHE A 153 29.63 6.29 -0.18
CA PHE A 153 28.51 5.36 -0.20
C PHE A 153 28.37 4.69 -1.57
N ASP A 154 28.41 3.37 -1.58
CA ASP A 154 27.98 2.55 -2.69
C ASP A 154 26.67 1.84 -2.33
N MET A 155 25.76 1.68 -3.30
CA MET A 155 24.49 0.99 -3.04
C MET A 155 24.71 -0.47 -2.60
N HIS A 156 25.81 -1.10 -3.01
CA HIS A 156 26.23 -2.41 -2.55
C HIS A 156 26.56 -2.45 -1.05
N ASP A 157 26.85 -1.31 -0.41
CA ASP A 157 27.03 -1.25 1.04
C ASP A 157 25.76 -1.64 1.80
N LEU A 158 24.57 -1.42 1.20
CA LEU A 158 23.28 -1.84 1.77
C LEU A 158 23.06 -3.36 1.72
N LEU A 159 23.89 -4.10 0.99
CA LEU A 159 23.83 -5.57 0.92
C LEU A 159 24.58 -6.25 2.06
N ARG A 160 25.32 -5.49 2.89
CA ARG A 160 26.02 -6.04 4.05
C ARG A 160 25.03 -6.53 5.11
N PRO A 161 25.32 -7.61 5.85
CA PRO A 161 24.41 -8.14 6.87
C PRO A 161 24.00 -7.14 7.95
N GLU A 162 24.86 -6.18 8.26
CA GLU A 162 24.68 -5.16 9.29
C GLU A 162 23.92 -3.92 8.78
N ALA A 163 23.79 -3.78 7.46
CA ALA A 163 23.07 -2.68 6.85
C ALA A 163 21.55 -2.88 6.98
N PRO A 164 20.76 -1.79 7.00
CA PRO A 164 19.30 -1.91 6.95
C PRO A 164 18.88 -2.61 5.65
N ALA A 165 17.84 -3.44 5.73
CA ALA A 165 17.21 -4.04 4.56
C ALA A 165 16.48 -2.97 3.72
N LEU A 166 17.25 -2.25 2.92
CA LEU A 166 16.85 -1.07 2.19
C LEU A 166 17.34 -1.16 0.74
N THR A 167 16.48 -0.78 -0.20
CA THR A 167 16.85 -0.60 -1.61
C THR A 167 16.14 0.65 -2.11
N VAL A 168 16.90 1.61 -2.63
CA VAL A 168 16.40 2.92 -3.09
C VAL A 168 16.90 3.24 -4.49
N GLU A 169 16.84 2.24 -5.36
CA GLU A 169 17.33 2.32 -6.73
C GLU A 169 16.19 2.59 -7.72
N TRP A 170 16.46 3.46 -8.68
CA TRP A 170 15.61 3.76 -9.83
C TRP A 170 16.53 3.90 -11.03
N GLY A 171 16.15 3.31 -12.17
CA GLY A 171 16.98 3.35 -13.36
C GLY A 171 16.28 2.78 -14.58
N THR A 172 16.97 2.90 -15.72
CA THR A 172 16.49 2.41 -17.01
C THR A 172 17.31 1.20 -17.43
N LEU A 173 16.63 0.11 -17.79
CA LEU A 173 17.26 -1.07 -18.37
C LEU A 173 16.95 -1.14 -19.87
N HIS A 174 17.98 -1.38 -20.68
CA HIS A 174 17.83 -1.59 -22.11
C HIS A 174 17.77 -3.10 -22.38
N LEU A 175 16.56 -3.63 -22.49
CA LEU A 175 16.30 -5.07 -22.60
C LEU A 175 15.61 -5.41 -23.92
N THR A 176 15.88 -6.60 -24.45
CA THR A 176 14.98 -7.18 -25.45
C THR A 176 13.63 -7.50 -24.82
N ARG A 177 12.59 -7.68 -25.63
CA ARG A 177 11.27 -8.11 -25.12
C ARG A 177 11.36 -9.47 -24.42
N GLU A 178 12.21 -10.37 -24.90
CA GLU A 178 12.44 -11.67 -24.29
C GLU A 178 13.05 -11.53 -22.90
N ASP A 179 14.12 -10.72 -22.78
CA ASP A 179 14.78 -10.46 -21.50
C ASP A 179 13.86 -9.73 -20.52
N ALA A 180 13.08 -8.76 -20.98
CA ALA A 180 12.10 -8.06 -20.15
C ALA A 180 11.05 -9.02 -19.58
N LYS A 181 10.59 -10.01 -20.37
CA LYS A 181 9.67 -11.06 -19.90
C LYS A 181 10.35 -12.07 -18.99
N ALA A 182 11.63 -12.38 -19.20
CA ALA A 182 12.41 -13.20 -18.29
C ALA A 182 12.55 -12.51 -16.93
N LEU A 183 13.01 -11.26 -16.90
CA LEU A 183 13.11 -10.45 -15.69
C LEU A 183 11.77 -10.33 -14.96
N GLN A 184 10.66 -10.10 -15.68
CA GLN A 184 9.33 -10.05 -15.09
C GLN A 184 8.98 -11.35 -14.33
N ARG A 185 9.30 -12.52 -14.90
CA ARG A 185 9.06 -13.83 -14.24
C ARG A 185 9.98 -13.99 -13.03
N ASP A 186 11.26 -13.69 -13.18
CA ASP A 186 12.24 -13.84 -12.11
C ASP A 186 11.90 -12.97 -10.89
N LEU A 187 11.44 -11.74 -11.11
CA LEU A 187 10.98 -10.84 -10.06
C LEU A 187 9.72 -11.42 -9.35
N HIS A 188 8.77 -11.96 -10.12
CA HIS A 188 7.58 -12.61 -9.55
C HIS A 188 7.95 -13.82 -8.68
N ASP A 189 8.81 -14.69 -9.19
CA ASP A 189 9.26 -15.91 -8.51
C ASP A 189 10.13 -15.59 -7.29
N LEU A 190 10.98 -14.57 -7.38
CA LEU A 190 11.76 -14.06 -6.24
C LEU A 190 10.85 -13.61 -5.10
N LEU A 191 9.86 -12.77 -5.40
CA LEU A 191 8.90 -12.30 -4.38
C LEU A 191 8.07 -13.45 -3.80
N GLY A 192 7.61 -14.37 -4.64
CA GLY A 192 6.88 -15.57 -4.21
C GLY A 192 7.68 -16.42 -3.23
N ARG A 193 8.97 -16.65 -3.50
CA ARG A 193 9.88 -17.40 -2.63
C ARG A 193 10.03 -16.78 -1.24
N TYR A 194 10.15 -15.46 -1.13
CA TYR A 194 10.29 -14.79 0.16
C TYR A 194 8.95 -14.66 0.91
N ALA A 195 7.84 -14.45 0.19
CA ALA A 195 6.51 -14.42 0.79
C ALA A 195 6.14 -15.75 1.47
N ALA A 196 6.57 -16.88 0.91
CA ALA A 196 6.33 -18.21 1.48
C ALA A 196 7.07 -18.49 2.80
N ARG A 197 8.07 -17.68 3.18
CA ARG A 197 8.88 -17.91 4.39
C ARG A 197 8.19 -17.48 5.69
N GLY A 198 7.19 -16.60 5.63
CA GLY A 198 6.35 -16.25 6.79
C GLY A 198 7.07 -15.59 7.98
N GLY A 199 8.04 -14.72 7.72
CA GLY A 199 8.80 -14.03 8.79
C GLY A 199 7.95 -13.10 9.66
N PRO A 200 8.38 -12.81 10.91
CA PRO A 200 7.57 -12.06 11.88
C PRO A 200 7.57 -10.54 11.67
N HIS A 201 8.50 -10.01 10.87
CA HIS A 201 8.67 -8.56 10.68
C HIS A 201 8.10 -8.10 9.33
N PRO A 202 7.19 -7.11 9.33
CA PRO A 202 6.62 -6.59 8.09
C PRO A 202 7.66 -5.74 7.34
N HIS A 203 7.84 -6.03 6.04
CA HIS A 203 8.65 -5.23 5.14
C HIS A 203 7.74 -4.68 4.04
N LEU A 204 7.92 -3.41 3.70
CA LEU A 204 7.28 -2.81 2.55
C LEU A 204 8.18 -2.99 1.34
N TYR A 205 7.63 -3.42 0.22
CA TYR A 205 8.33 -3.49 -1.05
C TYR A 205 7.40 -3.07 -2.18
N ARG A 206 7.98 -2.47 -3.21
CA ARG A 206 7.32 -2.21 -4.49
C ARG A 206 8.31 -2.53 -5.60
N VAL A 207 7.87 -3.30 -6.57
CA VAL A 207 8.66 -3.66 -7.75
C VAL A 207 7.79 -3.33 -8.96
N ASN A 208 8.24 -2.37 -9.76
CA ASN A 208 7.56 -1.95 -10.98
C ASN A 208 8.52 -2.16 -12.16
N LEU A 209 7.99 -2.68 -13.27
CA LEU A 209 8.68 -2.76 -14.55
C LEU A 209 7.66 -2.41 -15.63
N ALA A 210 7.92 -1.35 -16.36
CA ALA A 210 7.12 -0.91 -17.49
C ALA A 210 8.05 -0.56 -18.67
N PRO A 211 7.62 -0.76 -19.92
CA PRO A 211 8.32 -0.18 -21.05
C PRO A 211 8.39 1.35 -20.90
N ASP A 212 9.53 1.92 -21.26
CA ASP A 212 9.67 3.38 -21.37
C ASP A 212 8.79 3.87 -22.54
N THR A 213 8.03 4.95 -22.32
CA THR A 213 7.20 5.57 -23.36
C THR A 213 8.02 6.49 -24.26
N GLY A 214 9.24 6.87 -23.85
CA GLY A 214 10.14 7.72 -24.61
C GLY A 214 9.59 9.13 -24.84
N GLU A 215 10.04 10.08 -24.02
CA GLU A 215 10.12 11.50 -24.41
C GLU A 215 11.59 11.89 -24.58
#